data_AF-A0A430RWY5-F1
#
_entry.id   AF-A0A430RWY5-F1
#
_cell.length_a   1.000
_cell.length_b   1.000
_cell.length_c   1.000
_cell.angle_alpha   90.00
_cell.angle_beta   90.00
_cell.angle_gamma   90.00
#
_symmetry.space_group_name_H-M   'P 1'
#
loop_
_entity.id
_entity.type
_entity.pdbx_description
1 polymer ?
#
loop_
_entity_poly.entity_id
_entity_poly.type
_entity_poly.pdbx_seq_one_letter_code
_entity_poly.pdbx_strand_id
1 'polypeptide(L)'
;MKPEAAYQQLLEFQRETAYLASLGALAAWDQRTMIPKKGHEHRARQMAALARLLHQRATDPRVGEWLSAVEGSHLVQDPLSDAAVNVREWRQAYERTRAIPERLMVELAQAQSEAESYWEEARPRDDWQGFLPYLRRVFALTKEKAEILYGLPVAPGDPPYGEVYDALLDGFEPGMRSGELLPLFAQLREGLQGLLDRILGSGRKPDTTILHRSYPKEAQKAFALELLAACGYDLEAGRLDPTAHPFEISIGPGDVRITTRYFEDFFNAGIFGTLHEMGHALYEQGLPKEHWGTPRGEAVSLGVHESQSRTWENLVGRSLGFWERFFPRAKEHFPSLRDVALEDFHRAINAVEPSLIRVEADEVTYNLHILVRLELELSLFRGELALEDLPGAWAEKYRAYLGVAPRDYKDGVMQDVHWSGGMFGYFPTYTLGNLYAAQFFAKAQEELGPLEPLFARGEFRPFLDWSRTKIHAEGSRYRPRVLVERVTGAPLSERPFLTYLEGKYTALYGL
;
A
#
# COMPACT_ATOMS: atom_id res chain seq x y z
N MET A 1 -28.15 -29.33 -4.47
CA MET A 1 -26.93 -29.72 -5.20
C MET A 1 -25.96 -30.38 -4.21
N LYS A 2 -25.13 -31.36 -4.60
CA LYS A 2 -24.09 -31.89 -3.69
C LYS A 2 -23.03 -30.80 -3.41
N PRO A 3 -22.43 -30.74 -2.20
CA PRO A 3 -21.49 -29.67 -1.84
C PRO A 3 -20.28 -29.60 -2.77
N GLU A 4 -19.76 -30.72 -3.26
CA GLU A 4 -18.63 -30.76 -4.19
C GLU A 4 -18.98 -30.12 -5.54
N ALA A 5 -20.16 -30.42 -6.07
CA ALA A 5 -20.63 -29.84 -7.33
C ALA A 5 -20.90 -28.33 -7.18
N ALA A 6 -21.45 -27.89 -6.04
CA ALA A 6 -21.67 -26.48 -5.76
C ALA A 6 -20.35 -25.73 -5.62
N TYR A 7 -19.37 -26.30 -4.91
CA TYR A 7 -18.05 -25.70 -4.76
C TYR A 7 -17.33 -25.57 -6.10
N GLN A 8 -17.40 -26.57 -7.00
CA GLN A 8 -16.78 -26.47 -8.32
C GLN A 8 -17.45 -25.40 -9.20
N GLN A 9 -18.79 -25.33 -9.21
CA GLN A 9 -19.49 -24.27 -9.95
C GLN A 9 -19.16 -22.88 -9.43
N LEU A 10 -19.10 -22.72 -8.10
CA LEU A 10 -18.68 -21.47 -7.47
C LEU A 10 -17.24 -21.12 -7.84
N LEU A 11 -16.31 -22.09 -7.72
CA LEU A 11 -14.91 -21.90 -8.06
C LEU A 11 -14.71 -21.46 -9.52
N GLU A 12 -15.35 -22.15 -10.46
CA GLU A 12 -15.30 -21.82 -11.89
C GLU A 12 -15.86 -20.42 -12.16
N PHE A 13 -17.02 -20.10 -11.58
CA PHE A 13 -17.67 -18.80 -11.75
C PHE A 13 -16.83 -17.64 -11.18
N GLN A 14 -16.21 -17.83 -10.01
CA GLN A 14 -15.38 -16.83 -9.37
C GLN A 14 -14.05 -16.64 -10.10
N ARG A 15 -13.42 -17.72 -10.58
CA ARG A 15 -12.21 -17.63 -11.42
C ARG A 15 -12.48 -16.95 -12.75
N GLU A 16 -13.60 -17.24 -13.41
CA GLU A 16 -14.01 -16.53 -14.63
C GLU A 16 -14.20 -15.03 -14.35
N THR A 17 -14.79 -14.68 -13.20
CA THR A 17 -14.90 -13.28 -12.76
C THR A 17 -13.52 -12.64 -12.56
N ALA A 18 -12.56 -13.36 -11.96
CA ALA A 18 -11.19 -12.89 -11.80
C ALA A 18 -10.47 -12.68 -13.15
N TYR A 19 -10.65 -13.58 -14.13
CA TYR A 19 -10.13 -13.39 -15.49
C TYR A 19 -10.73 -12.16 -16.18
N LEU A 20 -12.02 -11.89 -16.00
CA LEU A 20 -12.64 -10.67 -16.53
C LEU A 20 -12.06 -9.42 -15.85
N ALA A 21 -11.87 -9.47 -14.53
CA ALA A 21 -11.27 -8.38 -13.78
C ALA A 21 -9.81 -8.11 -14.19
N SER A 22 -9.04 -9.15 -14.49
CA SER A 22 -7.64 -8.98 -14.92
C SER A 22 -7.49 -8.32 -16.29
N LEU A 23 -8.49 -8.44 -17.18
CA LEU A 23 -8.54 -7.61 -18.40
C LEU A 23 -8.70 -6.12 -18.06
N GLY A 24 -9.44 -5.81 -17.00
CA GLY A 24 -9.54 -4.46 -16.44
C GLY A 24 -8.21 -3.98 -15.89
N ALA A 25 -7.48 -4.84 -15.16
CA ALA A 25 -6.14 -4.53 -14.68
C ALA A 25 -5.18 -4.21 -15.85
N LEU A 26 -5.21 -5.00 -16.93
CA LEU A 26 -4.41 -4.73 -18.12
C LEU A 26 -4.78 -3.40 -18.79
N ALA A 27 -6.07 -3.09 -18.89
CA ALA A 27 -6.55 -1.83 -19.43
C ALA A 27 -6.17 -0.63 -18.55
N ALA A 28 -6.15 -0.80 -17.22
CA ALA A 28 -5.70 0.23 -16.28
C ALA A 28 -4.19 0.47 -16.39
N TRP A 29 -3.39 -0.58 -16.52
CA TRP A 29 -1.96 -0.48 -16.80
C TRP A 29 -1.70 0.29 -18.09
N ASP A 30 -2.37 -0.09 -19.20
CA ASP A 30 -2.22 0.54 -20.51
C ASP A 30 -2.61 2.03 -20.46
N GLN A 31 -3.66 2.36 -19.70
CA GLN A 31 -4.13 3.74 -19.53
C GLN A 31 -3.07 4.66 -18.90
N ARG A 32 -2.16 4.11 -18.10
CA ARG A 32 -1.14 4.87 -17.36
C ARG A 32 0.26 4.76 -17.97
N THR A 33 0.39 4.10 -19.13
CA THR A 33 1.69 3.83 -19.76
C THR A 33 1.67 4.02 -21.28
N MET A 34 0.73 3.38 -22.00
CA MET A 34 0.78 3.24 -23.46
C MET A 34 -0.36 3.95 -24.20
N ILE A 35 -1.44 4.33 -23.50
CA ILE A 35 -2.64 4.89 -24.13
C ILE A 35 -2.33 6.19 -24.89
N PRO A 36 -2.85 6.36 -26.13
CA PRO A 36 -2.79 7.63 -26.82
C PRO A 36 -3.60 8.71 -26.10
N LYS A 37 -3.18 9.99 -26.18
CA LYS A 37 -3.85 11.13 -25.55
C LYS A 37 -5.36 11.25 -25.85
N LYS A 38 -5.82 10.84 -27.04
CA LYS A 38 -7.25 10.86 -27.41
C LYS A 38 -8.02 9.59 -27.02
N GLY A 39 -7.35 8.58 -26.47
CA GLY A 39 -7.93 7.29 -26.11
C GLY A 39 -8.65 7.27 -24.75
N HIS A 40 -8.39 8.25 -23.88
CA HIS A 40 -8.90 8.24 -22.50
C HIS A 40 -10.43 8.18 -22.40
N GLU A 41 -11.17 8.91 -23.23
CA GLU A 41 -12.64 8.89 -23.19
C GLU A 41 -13.20 7.49 -23.53
N HIS A 42 -12.63 6.82 -24.54
CA HIS A 42 -13.04 5.46 -24.88
C HIS A 42 -12.66 4.47 -23.78
N ARG A 43 -11.45 4.60 -23.21
CA ARG A 43 -10.99 3.75 -22.10
C ARG A 43 -11.93 3.85 -20.89
N ALA A 44 -12.37 5.05 -20.53
CA ALA A 44 -13.35 5.23 -19.46
C ALA A 44 -14.65 4.45 -19.73
N ARG A 45 -15.16 4.47 -20.98
CA ARG A 45 -16.35 3.69 -21.37
C ARG A 45 -16.10 2.17 -21.32
N GLN A 46 -14.91 1.70 -21.68
CA GLN A 46 -14.52 0.29 -21.55
C GLN A 46 -14.52 -0.15 -20.08
N MET A 47 -13.86 0.62 -19.20
CA MET A 47 -13.79 0.33 -17.77
C MET A 47 -15.19 0.37 -17.13
N ALA A 48 -16.04 1.32 -17.50
CA ALA A 48 -17.41 1.40 -17.00
C ALA A 48 -18.27 0.19 -17.44
N ALA A 49 -18.09 -0.32 -18.67
CA ALA A 49 -18.77 -1.51 -19.14
C ALA A 49 -18.33 -2.76 -18.38
N LEU A 50 -17.02 -2.91 -18.17
CA LEU A 50 -16.46 -4.01 -17.38
C LEU A 50 -16.91 -3.95 -15.91
N ALA A 51 -16.91 -2.77 -15.29
CA ALA A 51 -17.36 -2.58 -13.92
C ALA A 51 -18.82 -3.03 -13.72
N ARG A 52 -19.72 -2.71 -14.66
CA ARG A 52 -21.12 -3.21 -14.63
C ARG A 52 -21.19 -4.73 -14.69
N LEU A 53 -20.40 -5.35 -15.56
CA LEU A 53 -20.34 -6.81 -15.68
C LEU A 53 -19.83 -7.45 -14.39
N LEU A 54 -18.73 -6.95 -13.84
CA LEU A 54 -18.15 -7.46 -12.59
C LEU A 54 -19.11 -7.29 -11.42
N HIS A 55 -19.79 -6.15 -11.32
CA HIS A 55 -20.80 -5.94 -10.29
C HIS A 55 -21.94 -6.95 -10.41
N GLN A 56 -22.51 -7.12 -11.60
CA GLN A 56 -23.58 -8.10 -11.85
C GLN A 56 -23.18 -9.51 -11.41
N ARG A 57 -21.93 -9.92 -11.69
CA ARG A 57 -21.41 -11.22 -11.29
C ARG A 57 -21.19 -11.32 -9.78
N ALA A 58 -20.67 -10.27 -9.14
CA ALA A 58 -20.43 -10.24 -7.70
C ALA A 58 -21.73 -10.32 -6.87
N THR A 59 -22.87 -9.92 -7.44
CA THR A 59 -24.20 -10.01 -6.79
C THR A 59 -25.10 -11.10 -7.38
N ASP A 60 -24.56 -11.99 -8.22
CA ASP A 60 -25.37 -13.04 -8.85
C ASP A 60 -25.96 -13.98 -7.78
N PRO A 61 -27.29 -14.17 -7.73
CA PRO A 61 -27.93 -14.96 -6.67
C PRO A 61 -27.43 -16.40 -6.60
N ARG A 62 -26.93 -16.96 -7.72
CA ARG A 62 -26.33 -18.30 -7.76
C ARG A 62 -25.14 -18.43 -6.83
N VAL A 63 -24.36 -17.36 -6.62
CA VAL A 63 -23.24 -17.33 -5.67
C VAL A 63 -23.75 -17.64 -4.26
N GLY A 64 -24.85 -17.00 -3.84
CA GLY A 64 -25.49 -17.27 -2.55
C GLY A 64 -26.01 -18.70 -2.43
N GLU A 65 -26.64 -19.23 -3.49
CA GLU A 65 -27.16 -20.60 -3.54
C GLU A 65 -26.03 -21.64 -3.41
N TRP A 66 -24.93 -21.45 -4.14
CA TRP A 66 -23.78 -22.36 -4.06
C TRP A 66 -23.07 -22.27 -2.72
N LEU A 67 -22.83 -21.07 -2.18
CA LEU A 67 -22.23 -20.87 -0.87
C LEU A 67 -23.04 -21.60 0.21
N SER A 68 -24.37 -21.42 0.25
CA SER A 68 -25.23 -22.08 1.23
C SER A 68 -25.27 -23.60 1.08
N ALA A 69 -24.98 -24.16 -0.09
CA ALA A 69 -24.85 -25.60 -0.29
C ALA A 69 -23.50 -26.18 0.19
N VAL A 70 -22.46 -25.35 0.29
CA VAL A 70 -21.11 -25.75 0.71
C VAL A 70 -20.89 -25.49 2.21
N GLU A 71 -21.42 -24.39 2.74
CA GLU A 71 -21.33 -24.02 4.15
C GLU A 71 -21.87 -25.13 5.08
N GLY A 72 -21.10 -25.49 6.11
CA GLY A 72 -21.44 -26.56 7.05
C GLY A 72 -21.22 -28.00 6.52
N SER A 73 -20.78 -28.16 5.27
CA SER A 73 -20.46 -29.47 4.71
C SER A 73 -19.07 -29.98 5.14
N HIS A 74 -18.76 -31.23 4.80
CA HIS A 74 -17.46 -31.84 5.09
C HIS A 74 -16.28 -31.16 4.37
N LEU A 75 -16.53 -30.41 3.29
CA LEU A 75 -15.49 -29.70 2.53
C LEU A 75 -14.86 -28.54 3.30
N VAL A 76 -15.58 -27.97 4.28
CA VAL A 76 -15.17 -26.76 5.01
C VAL A 76 -15.04 -27.01 6.52
N GLN A 77 -14.94 -28.27 6.93
CA GLN A 77 -14.75 -28.63 8.34
C GLN A 77 -13.41 -28.15 8.90
N ASP A 78 -12.35 -28.25 8.09
CA ASP A 78 -11.07 -27.64 8.42
C ASP A 78 -11.05 -26.18 7.94
N PRO A 79 -11.07 -25.19 8.87
CA PRO A 79 -11.07 -23.77 8.51
C PRO A 79 -9.80 -23.31 7.81
N LEU A 80 -8.73 -24.12 7.82
CA LEU A 80 -7.47 -23.84 7.13
C LEU A 80 -7.38 -24.52 5.76
N SER A 81 -8.35 -25.33 5.36
CA SER A 81 -8.41 -25.90 4.01
C SER A 81 -8.66 -24.81 2.96
N ASP A 82 -8.16 -25.01 1.74
CA ASP A 82 -8.34 -24.03 0.65
C ASP A 82 -9.83 -23.76 0.37
N ALA A 83 -10.66 -24.80 0.45
CA ALA A 83 -12.11 -24.69 0.27
C ALA A 83 -12.74 -23.80 1.36
N ALA A 84 -12.38 -23.99 2.63
CA ALA A 84 -12.92 -23.17 3.72
C ALA A 84 -12.46 -21.71 3.60
N VAL A 85 -11.20 -21.47 3.26
CA VAL A 85 -10.66 -20.11 3.04
C VAL A 85 -11.44 -19.41 1.93
N ASN A 86 -11.56 -20.07 0.78
CA ASN A 86 -12.26 -19.50 -0.37
C ASN A 86 -13.73 -19.19 -0.05
N VAL A 87 -14.45 -20.14 0.56
CA VAL A 87 -15.87 -19.96 0.92
C VAL A 87 -16.06 -18.83 1.94
N ARG A 88 -15.19 -18.74 2.95
CA ARG A 88 -15.22 -17.67 3.97
C ARG A 88 -15.12 -16.29 3.32
N GLU A 89 -14.12 -16.07 2.47
CA GLU A 89 -13.93 -14.76 1.83
C GLU A 89 -14.99 -14.48 0.76
N TRP A 90 -15.39 -15.48 -0.04
CA TRP A 90 -16.47 -15.29 -1.02
C TRP A 90 -17.80 -14.94 -0.35
N ARG A 91 -18.14 -15.57 0.78
CA ARG A 91 -19.32 -15.18 1.56
C ARG A 91 -19.21 -13.74 2.04
N GLN A 92 -18.07 -13.36 2.63
CA GLN A 92 -17.87 -12.00 3.13
C GLN A 92 -18.00 -10.97 2.01
N ALA A 93 -17.33 -11.19 0.87
CA ALA A 93 -17.39 -10.30 -0.28
C ALA A 93 -18.82 -10.21 -0.87
N TYR A 94 -19.53 -11.34 -0.95
CA TYR A 94 -20.89 -11.41 -1.46
C TYR A 94 -21.88 -10.63 -0.59
N GLU A 95 -21.86 -10.82 0.74
CA GLU A 95 -22.75 -10.10 1.65
C GLU A 95 -22.47 -8.60 1.65
N ARG A 96 -21.18 -8.19 1.69
CA ARG A 96 -20.82 -6.77 1.63
C ARG A 96 -21.27 -6.11 0.34
N THR A 97 -21.08 -6.78 -0.80
CA THR A 97 -21.44 -6.21 -2.11
C THR A 97 -22.95 -6.10 -2.26
N ARG A 98 -23.71 -7.10 -1.81
CA ARG A 98 -25.19 -7.10 -1.88
C ARG A 98 -25.86 -6.14 -0.92
N ALA A 99 -25.23 -5.83 0.20
CA ALA A 99 -25.76 -4.89 1.17
C ALA A 99 -25.83 -3.46 0.64
N ILE A 100 -24.95 -3.09 -0.31
CA ILE A 100 -24.93 -1.76 -0.90
C ILE A 100 -25.99 -1.66 -2.02
N PRO A 101 -26.99 -0.78 -1.89
CA PRO A 101 -27.99 -0.59 -2.94
C PRO A 101 -27.36 -0.09 -4.24
N GLU A 102 -27.90 -0.53 -5.38
CA GLU A 102 -27.43 -0.13 -6.71
C GLU A 102 -27.34 1.39 -6.86
N ARG A 103 -28.36 2.13 -6.37
CA ARG A 103 -28.38 3.60 -6.32
C ARG A 103 -27.10 4.16 -5.70
N LEU A 104 -26.77 3.72 -4.49
CA LEU A 104 -25.65 4.26 -3.71
C LEU A 104 -24.32 3.96 -4.40
N MET A 105 -24.15 2.76 -4.92
CA MET A 105 -22.94 2.39 -5.66
C MET A 105 -22.75 3.25 -6.92
N VAL A 106 -23.80 3.45 -7.71
CA VAL A 106 -23.74 4.26 -8.93
C VAL A 106 -23.43 5.71 -8.59
N GLU A 107 -24.13 6.28 -7.60
CA GLU A 107 -23.91 7.66 -7.16
C GLU A 107 -22.50 7.86 -6.60
N LEU A 108 -21.99 6.91 -5.80
CA LEU A 108 -20.66 6.99 -5.21
C LEU A 108 -19.58 6.89 -6.29
N ALA A 109 -19.67 5.92 -7.21
CA ALA A 109 -18.73 5.78 -8.31
C ALA A 109 -18.69 7.01 -9.22
N GLN A 110 -19.86 7.61 -9.50
CA GLN A 110 -19.94 8.86 -10.24
C GLN A 110 -19.27 10.01 -9.46
N ALA A 111 -19.60 10.17 -8.17
CA ALA A 111 -19.06 11.24 -7.34
C ALA A 111 -17.52 11.13 -7.22
N GLN A 112 -16.98 9.92 -7.04
CA GLN A 112 -15.54 9.66 -6.98
C GLN A 112 -14.85 10.07 -8.29
N SER A 113 -15.38 9.62 -9.45
CA SER A 113 -14.81 9.95 -10.75
C SER A 113 -14.84 11.46 -11.04
N GLU A 114 -15.95 12.14 -10.72
CA GLU A 114 -16.09 13.59 -10.88
C GLU A 114 -15.13 14.35 -9.94
N ALA A 115 -15.00 13.90 -8.69
CA ALA A 115 -14.14 14.52 -7.70
C ALA A 115 -12.65 14.36 -8.04
N GLU A 116 -12.20 13.17 -8.46
CA GLU A 116 -10.80 12.93 -8.86
C GLU A 116 -10.44 13.77 -10.09
N SER A 117 -11.29 13.74 -11.13
CA SER A 117 -11.06 14.54 -12.34
C SER A 117 -10.99 16.03 -12.05
N TYR A 118 -11.86 16.54 -11.16
CA TYR A 118 -11.82 17.94 -10.76
C TYR A 118 -10.58 18.24 -9.90
N TRP A 119 -10.21 17.33 -8.99
CA TRP A 119 -9.04 17.47 -8.11
C TRP A 119 -7.73 17.59 -8.89
N GLU A 120 -7.54 16.80 -9.96
CA GLU A 120 -6.33 16.86 -10.80
C GLU A 120 -6.07 18.26 -11.34
N GLU A 121 -7.15 19.00 -11.65
CA GLU A 121 -7.06 20.37 -12.12
C GLU A 121 -7.10 21.42 -10.99
N ALA A 122 -7.86 21.15 -9.92
CA ALA A 122 -8.07 22.08 -8.82
C ALA A 122 -6.84 22.19 -7.91
N ARG A 123 -6.12 21.08 -7.67
CA ARG A 123 -4.92 21.08 -6.83
C ARG A 123 -3.84 22.04 -7.36
N PRO A 124 -3.42 22.02 -8.65
CA PRO A 124 -2.45 23.00 -9.16
C PRO A 124 -2.94 24.45 -9.12
N ARG A 125 -4.26 24.68 -9.04
CA ARG A 125 -4.88 26.01 -8.97
C ARG A 125 -5.15 26.50 -7.55
N ASP A 126 -4.83 25.70 -6.54
CA ASP A 126 -5.15 25.97 -5.14
C ASP A 126 -6.66 26.17 -4.87
N ASP A 127 -7.51 25.52 -5.67
CA ASP A 127 -8.96 25.77 -5.70
C ASP A 127 -9.72 24.84 -4.75
N TRP A 128 -9.54 25.06 -3.44
CA TRP A 128 -10.29 24.31 -2.42
C TRP A 128 -11.80 24.58 -2.48
N GLN A 129 -12.20 25.82 -2.73
CA GLN A 129 -13.61 26.22 -2.71
C GLN A 129 -14.40 25.56 -3.85
N GLY A 130 -13.80 25.45 -5.03
CA GLY A 130 -14.37 24.70 -6.15
C GLY A 130 -14.39 23.18 -5.92
N PHE A 131 -13.41 22.64 -5.18
CA PHE A 131 -13.31 21.20 -4.91
C PHE A 131 -14.25 20.73 -3.78
N LEU A 132 -14.47 21.57 -2.77
CA LEU A 132 -15.26 21.22 -1.57
C LEU A 132 -16.65 20.63 -1.86
N PRO A 133 -17.45 21.13 -2.83
CA PRO A 133 -18.73 20.51 -3.20
C PRO A 133 -18.61 19.05 -3.66
N TYR A 134 -17.56 18.72 -4.42
CA TYR A 134 -17.32 17.36 -4.89
C TYR A 134 -16.91 16.44 -3.72
N LEU A 135 -15.97 16.90 -2.90
CA LEU A 135 -15.55 16.17 -1.70
C LEU A 135 -16.72 15.93 -0.74
N ARG A 136 -17.59 16.92 -0.56
CA ARG A 136 -18.80 16.79 0.27
C ARG A 136 -19.72 15.69 -0.22
N ARG A 137 -19.94 15.60 -1.54
CA ARG A 137 -20.75 14.54 -2.14
C ARG A 137 -20.11 13.16 -1.92
N VAL A 138 -18.80 13.03 -2.18
CA VAL A 138 -18.06 11.78 -1.96
C VAL A 138 -18.13 11.35 -0.49
N PHE A 139 -17.84 12.26 0.44
CA PHE A 139 -17.88 11.97 1.87
C PHE A 139 -19.27 11.53 2.34
N ALA A 140 -20.33 12.24 1.93
CA ALA A 140 -21.70 11.90 2.32
C ALA A 140 -22.10 10.49 1.86
N LEU A 141 -21.77 10.13 0.61
CA LEU A 141 -22.06 8.80 0.06
C LEU A 141 -21.19 7.71 0.68
N THR A 142 -19.91 7.99 0.96
CA THR A 142 -19.03 7.06 1.66
C THR A 142 -19.49 6.84 3.10
N LYS A 143 -20.02 7.87 3.77
CA LYS A 143 -20.64 7.74 5.10
C LYS A 143 -21.90 6.88 5.06
N GLU A 144 -22.79 7.08 4.09
CA GLU A 144 -23.96 6.20 3.89
C GLU A 144 -23.53 4.74 3.69
N LYS A 145 -22.51 4.50 2.86
CA LYS A 145 -21.91 3.18 2.67
C LYS A 145 -21.37 2.59 3.98
N ALA A 146 -20.64 3.39 4.76
CA ALA A 146 -20.06 2.96 6.03
C ALA A 146 -21.15 2.57 7.04
N GLU A 147 -22.23 3.35 7.14
CA GLU A 147 -23.38 3.08 8.01
C GLU A 147 -24.08 1.76 7.65
N ILE A 148 -24.26 1.48 6.36
CA ILE A 148 -24.80 0.20 5.88
C ILE A 148 -23.89 -0.96 6.26
N LEU A 149 -22.59 -0.83 6.00
CA LEU A 149 -21.61 -1.89 6.28
C LEU A 149 -21.43 -2.13 7.79
N TYR A 150 -21.52 -1.08 8.60
CA TYR A 150 -21.47 -1.17 10.05
C TYR A 150 -22.64 -1.97 10.64
N GLY A 151 -23.80 -1.94 9.97
CA GLY A 151 -24.97 -2.74 10.33
C GLY A 151 -24.87 -4.23 9.97
N LEU A 152 -23.84 -4.65 9.22
CA LEU A 152 -23.61 -6.05 8.88
C LEU A 152 -22.85 -6.78 9.99
N PRO A 153 -23.04 -8.11 10.10
CA PRO A 153 -22.14 -8.92 10.92
C PRO A 153 -20.72 -8.83 10.35
N VAL A 154 -19.74 -8.76 11.25
CA VAL A 154 -18.32 -8.91 10.90
C VAL A 154 -18.04 -10.34 10.44
N ALA A 155 -16.94 -10.54 9.72
CA ALA A 155 -16.56 -11.88 9.29
C ALA A 155 -16.37 -12.81 10.50
N PRO A 156 -16.75 -14.11 10.41
CA PRO A 156 -16.56 -15.05 11.51
C PRO A 156 -15.11 -15.06 12.02
N GLY A 157 -14.93 -14.78 13.32
CA GLY A 157 -13.63 -14.73 13.97
C GLY A 157 -12.99 -13.33 14.03
N ASP A 158 -13.54 -12.34 13.34
CA ASP A 158 -13.09 -10.95 13.43
C ASP A 158 -13.72 -10.24 14.64
N PRO A 159 -13.04 -9.22 15.21
CA PRO A 159 -13.58 -8.45 16.32
C PRO A 159 -14.79 -7.63 15.83
N PRO A 160 -15.77 -7.31 16.70
CA PRO A 160 -16.90 -6.46 16.32
C PRO A 160 -16.42 -5.08 15.88
N TYR A 161 -17.22 -4.37 15.09
CA TYR A 161 -16.98 -2.95 14.82
C TYR A 161 -17.25 -2.12 16.09
N GLY A 162 -16.28 -1.29 16.49
CA GLY A 162 -16.43 -0.36 17.60
C GLY A 162 -17.09 0.94 17.17
N GLU A 163 -16.84 1.39 15.94
CA GLU A 163 -17.43 2.60 15.35
C GLU A 163 -17.62 2.47 13.83
N VAL A 164 -18.40 3.39 13.23
CA VAL A 164 -18.73 3.37 11.78
C VAL A 164 -17.47 3.38 10.90
N TYR A 165 -16.42 4.09 11.33
CA TYR A 165 -15.15 4.13 10.61
C TYR A 165 -14.50 2.74 10.46
N ASP A 166 -14.69 1.84 11.44
CA ASP A 166 -14.14 0.49 11.37
C ASP A 166 -14.67 -0.31 10.18
N ALA A 167 -15.91 -0.03 9.74
CA ALA A 167 -16.50 -0.70 8.59
C ALA A 167 -15.80 -0.33 7.26
N LEU A 168 -15.20 0.87 7.18
CA LEU A 168 -14.39 1.29 6.04
C LEU A 168 -12.97 0.73 6.12
N LEU A 169 -12.34 0.84 7.29
CA LEU A 169 -11.00 0.31 7.57
C LEU A 169 -10.89 -1.18 7.28
N ASP A 170 -11.89 -1.96 7.72
CA ASP A 170 -11.98 -3.41 7.50
C ASP A 170 -12.04 -3.80 6.02
N GLY A 171 -12.46 -2.89 5.14
CA GLY A 171 -12.45 -3.10 3.69
C GLY A 171 -11.05 -3.06 3.08
N PHE A 172 -10.07 -2.47 3.76
CA PHE A 172 -8.68 -2.36 3.30
C PHE A 172 -7.71 -3.22 4.13
N GLU A 173 -8.01 -3.37 5.42
CA GLU A 173 -7.25 -4.18 6.37
C GLU A 173 -8.22 -5.12 7.15
N PRO A 174 -8.51 -6.33 6.61
CA PRO A 174 -9.51 -7.21 7.18
C PRO A 174 -9.27 -7.54 8.66
N GLY A 175 -10.26 -7.23 9.51
CA GLY A 175 -10.23 -7.46 10.95
C GLY A 175 -9.61 -6.33 11.78
N MET A 176 -9.04 -5.28 11.16
CA MET A 176 -8.46 -4.15 11.90
C MET A 176 -9.53 -3.19 12.44
N ARG A 177 -9.31 -2.63 13.64
CA ARG A 177 -10.23 -1.70 14.31
C ARG A 177 -9.51 -0.45 14.78
N SER A 178 -10.21 0.67 14.80
CA SER A 178 -9.76 1.94 15.42
C SER A 178 -9.28 1.75 16.87
N GLY A 179 -9.96 0.91 17.65
CA GLY A 179 -9.57 0.58 19.02
C GLY A 179 -8.21 -0.13 19.14
N GLU A 180 -7.76 -0.81 18.09
CA GLU A 180 -6.42 -1.43 18.00
C GLU A 180 -5.39 -0.45 17.39
N LEU A 181 -5.80 0.35 16.40
CA LEU A 181 -4.93 1.34 15.76
C LEU A 181 -4.51 2.47 16.70
N LEU A 182 -5.44 3.04 17.48
CA LEU A 182 -5.17 4.25 18.27
C LEU A 182 -4.03 4.05 19.30
N PRO A 183 -4.00 2.95 20.08
CA PRO A 183 -2.86 2.68 20.97
C PRO A 183 -1.54 2.48 20.23
N LEU A 184 -1.57 1.82 19.06
CA LEU A 184 -0.39 1.56 18.23
C LEU A 184 0.21 2.86 17.71
N PHE A 185 -0.62 3.74 17.16
CA PHE A 185 -0.22 5.06 16.67
C PHE A 185 0.24 6.00 17.80
N ALA A 186 -0.36 5.92 18.99
CA ALA A 186 0.07 6.72 20.13
C ALA A 186 1.50 6.39 20.56
N GLN A 187 1.82 5.09 20.67
CA GLN A 187 3.17 4.60 21.00
C GLN A 187 4.17 4.95 19.89
N LEU A 188 3.77 4.74 18.63
CA LEU A 188 4.59 5.09 17.48
C LEU A 188 4.93 6.59 17.45
N ARG A 189 3.94 7.47 17.68
CA ARG A 189 4.14 8.92 17.72
C ARG A 189 5.16 9.32 18.77
N GLU A 190 5.05 8.79 19.99
CA GLU A 190 5.97 9.10 21.08
C GLU A 190 7.41 8.73 20.71
N GLY A 191 7.63 7.52 20.18
CA GLY A 191 8.95 7.08 19.74
C GLY A 191 9.52 7.92 18.59
N LEU A 192 8.69 8.23 17.58
CA LEU A 192 9.12 9.03 16.43
C LEU A 192 9.44 10.49 16.80
N GLN A 193 8.64 11.11 17.67
CA GLN A 193 8.92 12.47 18.15
C GLN A 193 10.24 12.52 18.93
N GLY A 194 10.47 11.58 19.85
CA GLY A 194 11.73 11.51 20.58
C GLY A 194 12.95 11.29 19.68
N LEU A 195 12.83 10.45 18.65
CA LEU A 195 13.89 10.27 17.66
C LEU A 195 14.11 11.52 16.81
N LEU A 196 13.03 12.15 16.33
CA LEU A 196 13.09 13.36 15.51
C LEU A 196 13.76 14.52 16.26
N ASP A 197 13.42 14.73 17.53
CA ASP A 197 14.04 15.76 18.37
C ASP A 197 15.55 15.58 18.48
N ARG A 198 16.01 14.34 18.67
CA ARG A 198 17.46 14.01 18.70
C ARG A 198 18.12 14.26 17.34
N ILE A 199 17.48 13.88 16.24
CA ILE A 199 17.97 14.12 14.87
C ILE A 199 18.11 15.62 14.59
N LEU A 200 17.08 16.41 14.89
CA LEU A 200 17.10 17.87 14.68
C LEU A 200 18.12 18.58 15.58
N GLY A 201 18.40 18.02 16.76
CA GLY A 201 19.45 18.48 17.66
C GLY A 201 20.87 18.07 17.27
N SER A 202 21.03 17.18 16.29
CA SER A 202 22.36 16.70 15.87
C SER A 202 23.14 17.75 15.08
N GLY A 203 24.46 17.79 15.32
CA GLY A 203 25.41 18.56 14.50
C GLY A 203 25.70 17.93 13.14
N ARG A 204 25.30 16.67 12.90
CA ARG A 204 25.50 15.97 11.62
C ARG A 204 24.36 16.29 10.68
N LYS A 205 24.69 16.86 9.52
CA LYS A 205 23.73 17.17 8.46
C LYS A 205 24.11 16.42 7.18
N PRO A 206 23.25 15.53 6.66
CA PRO A 206 23.48 14.92 5.35
C PRO A 206 23.54 15.96 4.25
N ASP A 207 24.42 15.77 3.27
CA ASP A 207 24.48 16.61 2.07
C ASP A 207 23.50 16.07 1.02
N THR A 208 22.26 16.56 1.05
CA THR A 208 21.22 16.17 0.07
C THR A 208 21.47 16.77 -1.31
N THR A 209 22.39 17.72 -1.48
CA THR A 209 22.71 18.29 -2.79
C THR A 209 23.25 17.22 -3.74
N ILE A 210 23.86 16.16 -3.21
CA ILE A 210 24.28 14.97 -3.95
C ILE A 210 23.11 14.40 -4.76
N LEU A 211 21.94 14.26 -4.13
CA LEU A 211 20.75 13.64 -4.73
C LEU A 211 20.09 14.48 -5.82
N HIS A 212 20.42 15.78 -5.86
CA HIS A 212 19.87 16.75 -6.79
C HIS A 212 20.84 17.15 -7.91
N ARG A 213 21.93 16.40 -8.07
CA ARG A 213 22.81 16.50 -9.25
C ARG A 213 22.12 15.91 -10.49
N SER A 214 22.82 15.89 -11.61
CA SER A 214 22.29 15.32 -12.86
C SER A 214 22.34 13.79 -12.85
N TYR A 215 21.18 13.16 -13.06
CA TYR A 215 20.98 11.72 -13.16
C TYR A 215 20.15 11.39 -14.41
N PRO A 216 20.77 11.12 -15.57
CA PRO A 216 20.04 10.85 -16.81
C PRO A 216 19.02 9.72 -16.69
N LYS A 217 17.79 9.91 -17.17
CA LYS A 217 16.68 8.95 -17.01
C LYS A 217 17.01 7.55 -17.55
N GLU A 218 17.65 7.47 -18.72
CA GLU A 218 18.04 6.17 -19.31
C GLU A 218 19.09 5.44 -18.46
N ALA A 219 20.02 6.17 -17.83
CA ALA A 219 20.97 5.57 -16.90
C ALA A 219 20.29 5.09 -15.61
N GLN A 220 19.31 5.85 -15.09
CA GLN A 220 18.48 5.40 -13.97
C GLN A 220 17.70 4.15 -14.32
N LYS A 221 17.10 4.07 -15.51
CA LYS A 221 16.39 2.88 -15.97
C LYS A 221 17.31 1.66 -16.08
N ALA A 222 18.48 1.82 -16.69
CA ALA A 222 19.46 0.74 -16.81
C ALA A 222 19.91 0.23 -15.43
N PHE A 223 20.24 1.14 -14.51
CA PHE A 223 20.61 0.79 -13.15
C PHE A 223 19.46 0.12 -12.39
N ALA A 224 18.23 0.65 -12.50
CA ALA A 224 17.05 0.07 -11.87
C ALA A 224 16.80 -1.39 -12.32
N LEU A 225 16.94 -1.69 -13.61
CA LEU A 225 16.80 -3.06 -14.13
C LEU A 225 17.86 -4.02 -13.55
N GLU A 226 19.08 -3.55 -13.28
CA GLU A 226 20.11 -4.34 -12.60
C GLU A 226 19.72 -4.64 -11.14
N LEU A 227 19.18 -3.65 -10.42
CA LEU A 227 18.72 -3.82 -9.04
C LEU A 227 17.56 -4.82 -8.96
N LEU A 228 16.58 -4.69 -9.86
CA LEU A 228 15.43 -5.59 -9.95
C LEU A 228 15.88 -7.05 -10.13
N ALA A 229 16.73 -7.30 -11.13
CA ALA A 229 17.24 -8.63 -11.42
C ALA A 229 18.04 -9.21 -10.25
N ALA A 230 18.87 -8.39 -9.59
CA ALA A 230 19.67 -8.84 -8.45
C ALA A 230 18.81 -9.18 -7.23
N CYS A 231 17.74 -8.44 -6.97
CA CYS A 231 16.82 -8.67 -5.85
C CYS A 231 15.86 -9.85 -6.11
N GLY A 232 15.79 -10.36 -7.34
CA GLY A 232 15.01 -11.54 -7.70
C GLY A 232 13.64 -11.25 -8.28
N TYR A 233 13.39 -10.02 -8.77
CA TYR A 233 12.23 -9.73 -9.61
C TYR A 233 12.39 -10.44 -10.96
N ASP A 234 11.41 -11.26 -11.31
CA ASP A 234 11.42 -12.03 -12.55
C ASP A 234 10.99 -11.13 -13.72
N LEU A 235 11.98 -10.67 -14.49
CA LEU A 235 11.79 -9.85 -15.69
C LEU A 235 11.18 -10.63 -16.87
N GLU A 236 11.16 -11.96 -16.83
CA GLU A 236 10.40 -12.77 -17.80
C GLU A 236 8.91 -12.82 -17.45
N ALA A 237 8.58 -12.55 -16.18
CA ALA A 237 7.22 -12.52 -15.63
C ALA A 237 6.73 -11.09 -15.29
N GLY A 238 7.34 -10.08 -15.91
CA GLY A 238 7.08 -8.68 -15.58
C GLY A 238 7.83 -7.68 -16.47
N ARG A 239 7.65 -6.39 -16.19
CA ARG A 239 8.30 -5.29 -16.92
C ARG A 239 8.27 -3.99 -16.11
N LEU A 240 9.19 -3.08 -16.45
CA LEU A 240 9.30 -1.73 -15.89
C LEU A 240 9.06 -0.66 -16.97
N ASP A 241 8.08 0.21 -16.73
CA ASP A 241 7.73 1.31 -17.63
C ASP A 241 7.61 2.67 -16.89
N PRO A 242 7.91 3.81 -17.54
CA PRO A 242 7.71 5.11 -16.93
C PRO A 242 6.23 5.47 -16.82
N THR A 243 5.85 6.20 -15.77
CA THR A 243 4.50 6.72 -15.54
C THR A 243 4.53 8.07 -14.78
N ALA A 244 3.38 8.73 -14.65
CA ALA A 244 3.25 9.96 -13.85
C ALA A 244 3.25 9.71 -12.34
N HIS A 245 2.65 8.60 -11.91
CA HIS A 245 2.55 8.15 -10.51
C HIS A 245 2.89 6.66 -10.47
N PRO A 246 4.04 6.28 -9.87
CA PRO A 246 4.45 4.88 -9.74
C PRO A 246 3.36 4.00 -9.17
N PHE A 247 3.32 2.76 -9.64
CA PHE A 247 2.43 1.70 -9.16
C PHE A 247 2.91 0.34 -9.68
N GLU A 248 2.53 -0.68 -8.96
CA GLU A 248 2.56 -2.08 -9.32
C GLU A 248 1.15 -2.56 -9.70
N ILE A 249 1.06 -3.51 -10.63
CA ILE A 249 -0.19 -4.18 -10.96
C ILE A 249 0.03 -5.62 -11.45
N SER A 250 -0.68 -6.54 -10.79
CA SER A 250 -0.74 -7.96 -11.14
C SER A 250 -1.82 -8.20 -12.20
N ILE A 251 -1.41 -8.65 -13.39
CA ILE A 251 -2.34 -9.07 -14.46
C ILE A 251 -2.68 -10.55 -14.29
N GLY A 252 -1.72 -11.36 -13.84
CA GLY A 252 -1.92 -12.78 -13.57
C GLY A 252 -0.60 -13.53 -13.39
N PRO A 253 -0.64 -14.87 -13.25
CA PRO A 253 0.57 -15.66 -13.07
C PRO A 253 1.51 -15.50 -14.28
N GLY A 254 2.69 -14.93 -14.03
CA GLY A 254 3.66 -14.64 -15.10
C GLY A 254 3.55 -13.25 -15.73
N ASP A 255 2.70 -12.35 -15.21
CA ASP A 255 2.59 -10.98 -15.70
C ASP A 255 2.28 -10.02 -14.53
N VAL A 256 3.33 -9.56 -13.86
CA VAL A 256 3.30 -8.61 -12.74
C VAL A 256 4.14 -7.39 -13.10
N ARG A 257 3.50 -6.26 -13.33
CA ARG A 257 4.14 -5.08 -13.95
C ARG A 257 4.37 -4.00 -12.92
N ILE A 258 5.50 -3.31 -13.04
CA ILE A 258 5.85 -2.18 -12.20
C ILE A 258 6.07 -0.94 -13.07
N THR A 259 5.88 0.22 -12.47
CA THR A 259 6.13 1.48 -13.13
C THR A 259 6.87 2.44 -12.20
N THR A 260 7.55 3.42 -12.77
CA THR A 260 8.28 4.41 -11.95
C THR A 260 8.30 5.78 -12.62
N ARG A 261 8.79 6.80 -11.90
CA ARG A 261 8.96 8.15 -12.41
C ARG A 261 10.38 8.64 -12.15
N TYR A 262 11.15 8.76 -13.23
CA TYR A 262 12.50 9.31 -13.18
C TYR A 262 12.50 10.84 -13.30
N PHE A 263 13.32 11.48 -12.48
CA PHE A 263 13.64 12.90 -12.55
C PHE A 263 15.14 13.05 -12.86
N GLU A 264 15.49 13.96 -13.77
CA GLU A 264 16.91 14.19 -14.13
C GLU A 264 17.71 14.88 -13.02
N ASP A 265 17.01 15.52 -12.10
CA ASP A 265 17.51 16.34 -10.99
C ASP A 265 17.11 15.75 -9.63
N PHE A 266 16.66 14.50 -9.59
CA PHE A 266 16.40 13.82 -8.33
C PHE A 266 16.58 12.31 -8.43
N PHE A 267 17.64 11.79 -7.80
CA PHE A 267 17.99 10.37 -7.80
C PHE A 267 16.90 9.49 -7.16
N ASN A 268 16.39 9.91 -6.01
CA ASN A 268 15.61 9.04 -5.14
C ASN A 268 14.29 8.59 -5.77
N ALA A 269 13.57 9.50 -6.42
CA ALA A 269 12.22 9.24 -6.93
C ALA A 269 12.18 8.05 -7.90
N GLY A 270 13.12 7.99 -8.84
CA GLY A 270 13.16 6.90 -9.82
C GLY A 270 13.64 5.58 -9.22
N ILE A 271 14.70 5.62 -8.41
CA ILE A 271 15.35 4.41 -7.89
C ILE A 271 14.55 3.79 -6.73
N PHE A 272 14.24 4.56 -5.68
CA PHE A 272 13.47 4.04 -4.55
C PHE A 272 12.00 3.82 -4.91
N GLY A 273 11.43 4.62 -5.81
CA GLY A 273 10.12 4.31 -6.40
C GLY A 273 10.12 2.94 -7.09
N THR A 274 11.17 2.61 -7.84
CA THR A 274 11.29 1.27 -8.46
C THR A 274 11.43 0.16 -7.43
N LEU A 275 12.23 0.34 -6.37
CA LEU A 275 12.41 -0.66 -5.33
C LEU A 275 11.13 -0.85 -4.48
N HIS A 276 10.36 0.21 -4.30
CA HIS A 276 9.04 0.17 -3.65
C HIS A 276 8.07 -0.70 -4.46
N GLU A 277 7.86 -0.38 -5.74
CA GLU A 277 6.97 -1.16 -6.60
C GLU A 277 7.50 -2.60 -6.81
N MET A 278 8.82 -2.80 -6.80
CA MET A 278 9.42 -4.13 -6.82
C MET A 278 8.97 -4.96 -5.62
N GLY A 279 8.95 -4.40 -4.42
CA GLY A 279 8.55 -5.15 -3.23
C GLY A 279 7.09 -5.60 -3.30
N HIS A 280 6.19 -4.76 -3.82
CA HIS A 280 4.83 -5.17 -4.18
C HIS A 280 4.84 -6.33 -5.19
N ALA A 281 5.61 -6.19 -6.29
CA ALA A 281 5.63 -7.20 -7.35
C ALA A 281 6.24 -8.53 -6.89
N LEU A 282 7.21 -8.50 -5.97
CA LEU A 282 7.80 -9.70 -5.39
C LEU A 282 6.79 -10.49 -4.55
N TYR A 283 5.84 -9.81 -3.89
CA TYR A 283 4.72 -10.47 -3.22
C TYR A 283 3.83 -11.16 -4.25
N GLU A 284 3.37 -10.43 -5.26
CA GLU A 284 2.49 -10.94 -6.31
C GLU A 284 3.12 -12.12 -7.08
N GLN A 285 4.40 -12.02 -7.44
CA GLN A 285 5.17 -13.12 -8.04
C GLN A 285 5.43 -14.29 -7.06
N GLY A 286 5.20 -14.09 -5.77
CA GLY A 286 5.32 -15.07 -4.69
C GLY A 286 4.03 -15.80 -4.34
N LEU A 287 2.87 -15.30 -4.79
CA LEU A 287 1.57 -15.93 -4.54
C LEU A 287 1.47 -17.30 -5.25
N PRO A 288 0.75 -18.28 -4.67
CA PRO A 288 0.65 -19.63 -5.23
C PRO A 288 -0.21 -19.64 -6.50
N LYS A 289 0.44 -19.88 -7.64
CA LYS A 289 -0.14 -19.77 -8.99
C LYS A 289 -1.35 -20.70 -9.19
N GLU A 290 -1.34 -21.87 -8.56
CA GLU A 290 -2.42 -22.87 -8.58
C GLU A 290 -3.73 -22.38 -7.94
N HIS A 291 -3.65 -21.34 -7.10
CA HIS A 291 -4.78 -20.71 -6.43
C HIS A 291 -5.15 -19.34 -7.00
N TRP A 292 -4.55 -18.93 -8.12
CA TRP A 292 -4.91 -17.67 -8.74
C TRP A 292 -6.41 -17.59 -9.07
N GLY A 293 -6.99 -16.41 -8.89
CA GLY A 293 -8.41 -16.15 -9.06
C GLY A 293 -9.29 -16.72 -7.92
N THR A 294 -8.69 -17.10 -6.80
CA THR A 294 -9.40 -17.48 -5.57
C THR A 294 -8.78 -16.78 -4.37
N PRO A 295 -9.54 -16.54 -3.28
CA PRO A 295 -9.02 -15.88 -2.08
C PRO A 295 -7.76 -16.52 -1.49
N ARG A 296 -7.67 -17.86 -1.52
CA ARG A 296 -6.45 -18.59 -1.12
C ARG A 296 -5.17 -18.08 -1.82
N GLY A 297 -5.25 -17.65 -3.07
CA GLY A 297 -4.12 -17.14 -3.85
C GLY A 297 -4.04 -15.62 -3.96
N GLU A 298 -4.86 -14.86 -3.23
CA GLU A 298 -4.87 -13.39 -3.24
C GLU A 298 -4.01 -12.82 -2.11
N ALA A 299 -3.44 -11.62 -2.34
CA ALA A 299 -2.77 -10.85 -1.29
C ALA A 299 -3.75 -10.52 -0.14
N VAL A 300 -3.28 -10.65 1.10
CA VAL A 300 -4.17 -10.69 2.28
C VAL A 300 -4.74 -9.32 2.71
N SER A 301 -4.01 -8.24 2.45
CA SER A 301 -4.39 -6.87 2.85
C SER A 301 -3.44 -5.84 2.24
N LEU A 302 -3.85 -4.58 2.25
CA LEU A 302 -2.95 -3.48 1.86
C LEU A 302 -1.78 -3.31 2.82
N GLY A 303 -1.97 -3.51 4.14
CA GLY A 303 -0.90 -3.41 5.12
C GLY A 303 0.21 -4.42 4.87
N VAL A 304 -0.13 -5.70 4.65
CA VAL A 304 0.88 -6.72 4.32
C VAL A 304 1.50 -6.48 2.94
N HIS A 305 0.72 -5.97 1.96
CA HIS A 305 1.25 -5.63 0.63
C HIS A 305 2.28 -4.50 0.70
N GLU A 306 1.98 -3.43 1.45
CA GLU A 306 2.89 -2.32 1.74
C GLU A 306 4.08 -2.77 2.58
N SER A 307 3.92 -3.78 3.43
CA SER A 307 5.05 -4.31 4.18
C SER A 307 6.13 -4.88 3.26
N GLN A 308 5.75 -5.46 2.13
CA GLN A 308 6.70 -5.96 1.15
C GLN A 308 7.35 -4.81 0.38
N SER A 309 6.61 -3.78 -0.05
CA SER A 309 7.20 -2.60 -0.70
C SER A 309 8.20 -1.88 0.19
N ARG A 310 7.83 -1.60 1.45
CA ARG A 310 8.70 -0.91 2.43
C ARG A 310 9.90 -1.73 2.83
N THR A 311 9.78 -3.06 2.87
CA THR A 311 10.93 -3.94 3.10
C THR A 311 12.00 -3.73 2.03
N TRP A 312 11.62 -3.79 0.75
CA TRP A 312 12.58 -3.71 -0.34
C TRP A 312 13.03 -2.28 -0.64
N GLU A 313 12.15 -1.28 -0.47
CA GLU A 313 12.51 0.13 -0.60
C GLU A 313 13.51 0.55 0.49
N ASN A 314 13.21 0.24 1.75
CA ASN A 314 13.85 0.89 2.90
C ASN A 314 14.75 -0.04 3.69
N LEU A 315 14.21 -1.16 4.20
CA LEU A 315 14.97 -2.08 5.05
C LEU A 315 16.13 -2.74 4.28
N VAL A 316 15.93 -2.96 2.98
CA VAL A 316 16.95 -3.43 2.04
C VAL A 316 17.50 -2.27 1.23
N GLY A 317 16.68 -1.57 0.44
CA GLY A 317 17.15 -0.59 -0.55
C GLY A 317 17.87 0.62 0.04
N ARG A 318 17.61 1.00 1.30
CA ARG A 318 18.32 2.08 2.00
C ARG A 318 19.27 1.58 3.09
N SER A 319 19.59 0.28 3.11
CA SER A 319 20.53 -0.34 4.05
C SER A 319 21.98 -0.06 3.64
N LEU A 320 22.91 -0.16 4.58
CA LEU A 320 24.32 0.09 4.26
C LEU A 320 24.87 -1.02 3.35
N GLY A 321 24.60 -2.28 3.67
CA GLY A 321 25.05 -3.44 2.90
C GLY A 321 24.54 -3.43 1.46
N PHE A 322 23.30 -2.99 1.23
CA PHE A 322 22.81 -2.80 -0.15
C PHE A 322 23.69 -1.81 -0.93
N TRP A 323 24.09 -0.71 -0.32
CA TRP A 323 24.94 0.28 -0.98
C TRP A 323 26.42 -0.08 -0.99
N GLU A 324 26.93 -0.87 -0.05
CA GLU A 324 28.26 -1.50 -0.18
C GLU A 324 28.36 -2.32 -1.48
N ARG A 325 27.27 -3.02 -1.84
CA ARG A 325 27.17 -3.77 -3.08
C ARG A 325 27.00 -2.88 -4.32
N PHE A 326 26.05 -1.95 -4.29
CA PHE A 326 25.59 -1.26 -5.50
C PHE A 326 26.16 0.15 -5.71
N PHE A 327 26.75 0.79 -4.70
CA PHE A 327 27.33 2.12 -4.86
C PHE A 327 28.49 2.16 -5.87
N PRO A 328 29.42 1.19 -5.91
CA PRO A 328 30.44 1.15 -6.98
C PRO A 328 29.82 1.12 -8.37
N ARG A 329 28.74 0.34 -8.55
CA ARG A 329 28.01 0.25 -9.82
C ARG A 329 27.25 1.54 -10.13
N ALA A 330 26.66 2.19 -9.13
CA ALA A 330 26.03 3.50 -9.29
C ALA A 330 27.04 4.56 -9.78
N LYS A 331 28.30 4.54 -9.31
CA LYS A 331 29.35 5.45 -9.80
C LYS A 331 29.72 5.21 -11.27
N GLU A 332 29.56 3.98 -11.77
CA GLU A 332 29.75 3.66 -13.18
C GLU A 332 28.62 4.23 -14.06
N HIS A 333 27.38 4.17 -13.58
CA HIS A 333 26.20 4.73 -14.27
C HIS A 333 26.12 6.26 -14.18
N PHE A 334 26.54 6.85 -13.06
CA PHE A 334 26.30 8.26 -12.76
C PHE A 334 27.61 9.02 -12.50
N PRO A 335 28.09 9.83 -13.47
CA PRO A 335 29.25 10.69 -13.29
C PRO A 335 29.15 11.62 -12.06
N SER A 336 27.94 12.02 -11.69
CA SER A 336 27.61 12.85 -10.52
C SER A 336 28.00 12.23 -9.17
N LEU A 337 28.36 10.95 -9.11
CA LEU A 337 28.77 10.25 -7.90
C LEU A 337 30.29 9.98 -7.83
N ARG A 338 31.09 10.40 -8.82
CA ARG A 338 32.52 10.08 -8.89
C ARG A 338 33.32 10.58 -7.70
N ASP A 339 33.04 11.80 -7.26
CA ASP A 339 33.62 12.50 -6.12
C ASP A 339 32.94 12.18 -4.78
N VAL A 340 31.88 11.37 -4.79
CA VAL A 340 31.08 11.05 -3.60
C VAL A 340 31.59 9.77 -2.94
N ALA A 341 31.73 9.80 -1.61
CA ALA A 341 32.01 8.63 -0.77
C ALA A 341 30.73 7.86 -0.44
N LEU A 342 30.85 6.56 -0.16
CA LEU A 342 29.70 5.70 0.16
C LEU A 342 28.95 6.23 1.38
N GLU A 343 29.69 6.65 2.41
CA GLU A 343 29.14 7.13 3.67
C GLU A 343 28.31 8.40 3.49
N ASP A 344 28.76 9.32 2.63
CA ASP A 344 28.04 10.56 2.32
C ASP A 344 26.78 10.28 1.52
N PHE A 345 26.87 9.39 0.52
CA PHE A 345 25.71 8.96 -0.25
C PHE A 345 24.66 8.25 0.61
N HIS A 346 25.09 7.29 1.44
CA HIS A 346 24.21 6.54 2.34
C HIS A 346 23.54 7.45 3.38
N ARG A 347 24.23 8.49 3.87
CA ARG A 347 23.61 9.52 4.70
C ARG A 347 22.60 10.35 3.92
N ALA A 348 22.92 10.77 2.70
CA ALA A 348 22.05 11.61 1.88
C ALA A 348 20.72 10.93 1.56
N ILE A 349 20.73 9.66 1.14
CA ILE A 349 19.49 8.90 0.84
C ILE A 349 18.64 8.60 2.08
N ASN A 350 19.20 8.77 3.28
CA ASN A 350 18.55 8.60 4.58
C ASN A 350 18.44 9.94 5.32
N ALA A 351 18.39 11.05 4.58
CA ALA A 351 18.13 12.35 5.16
C ALA A 351 16.73 12.40 5.78
N VAL A 352 16.62 13.10 6.91
CA VAL A 352 15.37 13.28 7.67
C VAL A 352 15.08 14.76 7.73
N GLU A 353 13.90 15.13 7.27
CA GLU A 353 13.45 16.53 7.26
C GLU A 353 11.93 16.57 7.40
N PRO A 354 11.40 17.25 8.44
CA PRO A 354 9.96 17.50 8.50
C PRO A 354 9.51 18.31 7.29
N SER A 355 8.68 17.69 6.45
CA SER A 355 8.23 18.24 5.18
C SER A 355 6.71 18.23 5.08
N LEU A 356 6.15 18.85 4.03
CA LEU A 356 4.69 18.96 3.85
C LEU A 356 4.10 17.76 3.09
N ILE A 357 4.85 17.20 2.15
CA ILE A 357 4.36 16.25 1.14
C ILE A 357 4.64 14.81 1.60
N ARG A 358 3.57 14.08 1.91
CA ARG A 358 3.66 12.69 2.42
C ARG A 358 4.44 11.76 1.48
N VAL A 359 4.22 11.86 0.17
CA VAL A 359 4.86 10.96 -0.81
C VAL A 359 6.36 11.22 -0.99
N GLU A 360 6.87 12.32 -0.43
CA GLU A 360 8.29 12.70 -0.43
C GLU A 360 8.93 12.61 0.96
N ALA A 361 8.14 12.28 1.99
CA ALA A 361 8.60 12.23 3.38
C ALA A 361 9.56 11.06 3.63
N ASP A 362 10.50 11.28 4.54
CA ASP A 362 11.48 10.28 4.97
C ASP A 362 10.87 9.22 5.91
N GLU A 363 11.63 8.15 6.18
CA GLU A 363 11.15 7.02 6.99
C GLU A 363 10.72 7.39 8.42
N VAL A 364 11.31 8.42 9.01
CA VAL A 364 11.03 8.84 10.39
C VAL A 364 9.77 9.69 10.43
N THR A 365 9.59 10.59 9.47
CA THR A 365 8.46 11.54 9.47
C THR A 365 7.21 10.99 8.79
N TYR A 366 7.34 10.06 7.84
CA TYR A 366 6.24 9.55 7.00
C TYR A 366 5.00 9.11 7.80
N ASN A 367 5.19 8.36 8.89
CA ASN A 367 4.06 7.84 9.68
C ASN A 367 3.31 8.94 10.46
N LEU A 368 3.92 10.11 10.70
CA LEU A 368 3.24 11.26 11.28
C LEU A 368 2.25 11.88 10.28
N HIS A 369 2.56 11.85 8.98
CA HIS A 369 1.60 12.25 7.94
C HIS A 369 0.37 11.36 7.92
N ILE A 370 0.55 10.04 8.12
CA ILE A 370 -0.55 9.08 8.21
C ILE A 370 -1.39 9.33 9.46
N LEU A 371 -0.75 9.60 10.60
CA LEU A 371 -1.45 9.94 11.84
C LEU A 371 -2.38 11.16 11.67
N VAL A 372 -1.90 12.23 11.01
CA VAL A 372 -2.74 13.39 10.72
C VAL A 372 -4.01 12.98 9.98
N ARG A 373 -3.89 12.18 8.91
CA ARG A 373 -5.02 11.74 8.10
C ARG A 373 -5.97 10.86 8.90
N LEU A 374 -5.46 9.89 9.66
CA LEU A 374 -6.25 9.04 10.54
C LEU A 374 -7.09 9.86 11.53
N GLU A 375 -6.48 10.82 12.23
CA GLU A 375 -7.20 11.63 13.22
C GLU A 375 -8.26 12.53 12.58
N LEU A 376 -8.00 13.08 11.39
CA LEU A 376 -8.98 13.87 10.64
C LEU A 376 -10.14 13.01 10.15
N GLU A 377 -9.86 11.81 9.62
CA GLU A 377 -10.90 10.87 9.20
C GLU A 377 -11.78 10.46 10.38
N LEU A 378 -11.19 10.05 11.50
CA LEU A 378 -11.96 9.72 12.71
C LEU A 378 -12.85 10.88 13.14
N SER A 379 -12.32 12.11 13.17
CA SER A 379 -13.10 13.30 13.55
C SER A 379 -14.27 13.57 12.59
N LEU A 380 -14.06 13.38 11.28
CA LEU A 380 -15.11 13.52 10.26
C LEU A 380 -16.23 12.49 10.46
N PHE A 381 -15.88 11.21 10.61
CA PHE A 381 -16.88 10.13 10.76
C PHE A 381 -17.59 10.14 12.12
N ARG A 382 -16.95 10.65 13.17
CA ARG A 382 -17.56 10.90 14.48
C ARG A 382 -18.46 12.14 14.52
N GLY A 383 -18.42 12.97 13.47
CA GLY A 383 -19.18 14.23 13.41
C GLY A 383 -18.60 15.34 14.29
N GLU A 384 -17.33 15.22 14.65
CA GLU A 384 -16.58 16.19 15.47
C GLU A 384 -15.91 17.27 14.62
N LEU A 385 -15.76 17.03 13.32
CA LEU A 385 -15.15 17.95 12.34
C LEU A 385 -16.08 18.14 11.13
N ALA A 386 -16.30 19.39 10.73
CA ALA A 386 -16.96 19.72 9.47
C ALA A 386 -15.93 19.75 8.32
N LEU A 387 -16.36 19.43 7.09
CA LEU A 387 -15.48 19.44 5.92
C LEU A 387 -14.95 20.84 5.60
N GLU A 388 -15.74 21.88 5.89
CA GLU A 388 -15.39 23.28 5.73
C GLU A 388 -14.15 23.65 6.55
N ASP A 389 -14.02 23.06 7.74
CA ASP A 389 -12.94 23.34 8.71
C ASP A 389 -11.70 22.44 8.49
N LEU A 390 -11.79 21.47 7.57
CA LEU A 390 -10.74 20.49 7.29
C LEU A 390 -9.38 21.14 6.96
N PRO A 391 -9.28 22.23 6.17
CA PRO A 391 -7.98 22.86 5.92
C PRO A 391 -7.34 23.46 7.18
N GLY A 392 -8.15 24.02 8.08
CA GLY A 392 -7.68 24.58 9.36
C GLY A 392 -7.16 23.48 10.27
N ALA A 393 -7.96 22.43 10.48
CA ALA A 393 -7.58 21.27 11.27
C ALA A 393 -6.33 20.56 10.71
N TRP A 394 -6.21 20.46 9.38
CA TRP A 394 -5.02 19.94 8.71
C TRP A 394 -3.76 20.73 9.08
N ALA A 395 -3.82 22.06 8.96
CA ALA A 395 -2.67 22.92 9.26
C ALA A 395 -2.28 22.88 10.74
N GLU A 396 -3.25 22.78 11.65
CA GLU A 396 -3.00 22.62 13.09
C GLU A 396 -2.30 21.29 13.40
N LYS A 397 -2.79 20.18 12.84
CA LYS A 397 -2.22 18.84 13.04
C LYS A 397 -0.82 18.72 12.46
N TYR A 398 -0.59 19.24 11.25
CA TYR A 398 0.75 19.29 10.66
C TYR A 398 1.72 20.09 11.54
N ARG A 399 1.30 21.26 12.03
CA ARG A 399 2.14 22.05 12.94
C ARG A 399 2.44 21.31 14.23
N ALA A 400 1.46 20.63 14.80
CA ALA A 400 1.61 19.91 16.06
C ALA A 400 2.53 18.69 15.96
N TYR A 401 2.49 17.95 14.84
CA TYR A 401 3.22 16.69 14.72
C TYR A 401 4.53 16.80 13.94
N LEU A 402 4.61 17.70 12.96
CA LEU A 402 5.78 17.86 12.09
C LEU A 402 6.48 19.22 12.29
N GLY A 403 5.92 20.15 13.06
CA GLY A 403 6.49 21.48 13.25
C GLY A 403 6.40 22.40 12.03
N VAL A 404 5.81 21.93 10.93
CA VAL A 404 5.60 22.67 9.67
C VAL A 404 4.11 22.82 9.40
N ALA A 405 3.72 23.83 8.63
CA ALA A 405 2.32 24.02 8.23
C ALA A 405 2.25 24.46 6.76
N PRO A 406 1.27 23.96 6.00
CA PRO A 406 1.10 24.36 4.62
C PRO A 406 0.69 25.83 4.52
N ARG A 407 1.07 26.49 3.42
CA ARG A 407 0.70 27.88 3.11
C ARG A 407 -0.42 27.98 2.08
N ASP A 408 -0.70 26.87 1.42
CA ASP A 408 -1.69 26.69 0.37
C ASP A 408 -2.41 25.33 0.57
N TYR A 409 -3.50 25.12 -0.15
CA TYR A 409 -4.22 23.85 -0.15
C TYR A 409 -3.51 22.79 -1.01
N LYS A 410 -2.86 23.20 -2.10
CA LYS A 410 -2.13 22.32 -3.03
C LYS A 410 -1.16 21.37 -2.34
N ASP A 411 -0.35 21.90 -1.42
CA ASP A 411 0.65 21.19 -0.64
C ASP A 411 0.18 20.97 0.82
N GLY A 412 -1.04 21.41 1.13
CA GLY A 412 -1.79 21.11 2.34
C GLY A 412 -2.81 19.98 2.14
N VAL A 413 -4.07 20.28 2.47
CA VAL A 413 -5.19 19.32 2.50
C VAL A 413 -5.49 18.65 1.16
N MET A 414 -5.12 19.26 0.03
CA MET A 414 -5.36 18.71 -1.31
C MET A 414 -4.16 17.93 -1.86
N GLN A 415 -3.10 17.69 -1.07
CA GLN A 415 -1.88 17.06 -1.59
C GLN A 415 -2.08 15.61 -2.09
N ASP A 416 -3.07 14.92 -1.54
CA ASP A 416 -3.39 13.51 -1.82
C ASP A 416 -4.74 13.37 -2.52
N VAL A 417 -4.83 12.43 -3.46
CA VAL A 417 -6.05 12.12 -4.23
C VAL A 417 -7.05 11.22 -3.46
N HIS A 418 -6.64 10.63 -2.33
CA HIS A 418 -7.38 9.57 -1.66
C HIS A 418 -8.82 9.93 -1.31
N TRP A 419 -9.04 11.12 -0.76
CA TRP A 419 -10.39 11.55 -0.38
C TRP A 419 -11.28 11.91 -1.57
N SER A 420 -10.74 12.38 -2.70
CA SER A 420 -11.51 12.50 -3.94
C SER A 420 -11.98 11.14 -4.45
N GLY A 421 -11.16 10.11 -4.31
CA GLY A 421 -11.52 8.72 -4.64
C GLY A 421 -12.36 8.01 -3.58
N GLY A 422 -12.76 8.69 -2.50
CA GLY A 422 -13.52 8.08 -1.40
C GLY A 422 -12.76 6.99 -0.62
N MET A 423 -11.42 7.00 -0.68
CA MET A 423 -10.54 6.05 0.01
C MET A 423 -10.35 6.42 1.49
N PHE A 424 -11.45 6.47 2.25
CA PHE A 424 -11.45 6.66 3.70
C PHE A 424 -11.24 5.31 4.41
N GLY A 425 -10.44 5.27 5.48
CA GLY A 425 -9.97 4.02 6.09
C GLY A 425 -8.72 3.42 5.42
N TYR A 426 -8.25 4.03 4.33
CA TYR A 426 -7.13 3.54 3.54
C TYR A 426 -5.77 3.90 4.16
N PHE A 427 -5.56 5.17 4.52
CA PHE A 427 -4.23 5.66 4.93
C PHE A 427 -3.54 4.86 6.06
N PRO A 428 -4.24 4.35 7.09
CA PRO A 428 -3.61 3.57 8.15
C PRO A 428 -2.82 2.36 7.65
N THR A 429 -3.22 1.78 6.52
CA THR A 429 -2.53 0.63 5.89
C THR A 429 -1.08 0.93 5.53
N TYR A 430 -0.76 2.19 5.19
CA TYR A 430 0.63 2.57 4.91
C TYR A 430 1.53 2.44 6.15
N THR A 431 1.03 2.87 7.31
CA THR A 431 1.78 2.71 8.57
C THR A 431 1.82 1.26 9.00
N LEU A 432 0.72 0.53 8.88
CA LEU A 432 0.71 -0.91 9.15
C LEU A 432 1.78 -1.63 8.31
N GLY A 433 1.96 -1.25 7.04
CA GLY A 433 3.05 -1.75 6.19
C GLY A 433 4.44 -1.54 6.79
N ASN A 434 4.76 -0.34 7.26
CA ASN A 434 6.05 -0.08 7.92
C ASN A 434 6.25 -0.95 9.19
N LEU A 435 5.20 -1.12 9.99
CA LEU A 435 5.27 -1.90 11.22
C LEU A 435 5.42 -3.40 10.94
N TYR A 436 4.60 -3.94 10.04
CA TYR A 436 4.73 -5.32 9.56
C TYR A 436 6.10 -5.57 8.93
N ALA A 437 6.61 -4.65 8.13
CA ALA A 437 7.90 -4.79 7.46
C ALA A 437 9.03 -5.01 8.47
N ALA A 438 9.14 -4.12 9.46
CA ALA A 438 10.18 -4.23 10.48
C ALA A 438 10.01 -5.47 11.37
N GLN A 439 8.77 -5.84 11.70
CA GLN A 439 8.48 -7.02 12.50
C GLN A 439 8.83 -8.32 11.76
N PHE A 440 8.48 -8.44 10.47
CA PHE A 440 8.90 -9.56 9.64
C PHE A 440 10.42 -9.59 9.42
N PHE A 441 11.04 -8.44 9.18
CA PHE A 441 12.47 -8.34 8.93
C PHE A 441 13.29 -8.73 10.17
N ALA A 442 12.89 -8.29 11.36
CA ALA A 442 13.50 -8.70 12.62
C ALA A 442 13.43 -10.23 12.79
N LYS A 443 12.27 -10.83 12.47
CA LYS A 443 12.13 -12.28 12.52
C LYS A 443 13.01 -13.01 11.52
N ALA A 444 13.13 -12.49 10.30
CA ALA A 444 14.01 -13.04 9.29
C ALA A 444 15.49 -12.98 9.75
N GLN A 445 15.92 -11.90 10.41
CA GLN A 445 17.26 -11.79 10.97
C GLN A 445 17.53 -12.80 12.10
N GLU A 446 16.53 -13.12 12.93
CA GLU A 446 16.65 -14.17 13.94
C GLU A 446 16.85 -15.56 13.32
N GLU A 447 16.15 -15.86 12.24
CA GLU A 447 16.17 -17.19 11.60
C GLU A 447 17.34 -17.39 10.62
N LEU A 448 17.72 -16.34 9.89
CA LEU A 448 18.75 -16.39 8.84
C LEU A 448 20.11 -15.84 9.31
N GLY A 449 20.15 -15.18 10.48
CA GLY A 449 21.29 -14.39 10.93
C GLY A 449 21.31 -12.96 10.34
N PRO A 450 22.35 -12.18 10.62
CA PRO A 450 22.46 -10.80 10.15
C PRO A 450 22.40 -10.71 8.61
N LEU A 451 21.45 -9.92 8.09
CA LEU A 451 21.20 -9.80 6.65
C LEU A 451 22.11 -8.79 5.93
N GLU A 452 22.60 -7.76 6.62
CA GLU A 452 23.47 -6.72 6.02
C GLU A 452 24.70 -7.30 5.30
N PRO A 453 25.46 -8.26 5.88
CA PRO A 453 26.57 -8.90 5.17
C PRO A 453 26.16 -9.70 3.94
N LEU A 454 24.94 -10.25 3.89
CA LEU A 454 24.42 -10.94 2.71
C LEU A 454 24.15 -9.92 1.60
N PHE A 455 23.52 -8.79 1.93
CA PHE A 455 23.21 -7.73 0.98
C PHE A 455 24.47 -7.10 0.38
N ALA A 456 25.52 -6.92 1.18
CA ALA A 456 26.85 -6.46 0.72
C ALA A 456 27.47 -7.36 -0.36
N ARG A 457 27.14 -8.65 -0.37
CA ARG A 457 27.58 -9.62 -1.38
C ARG A 457 26.59 -9.81 -2.53
N GLY A 458 25.44 -9.15 -2.48
CA GLY A 458 24.35 -9.32 -3.43
C GLY A 458 23.54 -10.59 -3.23
N GLU A 459 23.56 -11.18 -2.02
CA GLU A 459 22.86 -12.43 -1.69
C GLU A 459 21.45 -12.13 -1.12
N PHE A 460 20.53 -11.72 -1.98
CA PHE A 460 19.14 -11.41 -1.58
C PHE A 460 18.22 -12.63 -1.56
N ARG A 461 18.59 -13.68 -2.28
CA ARG A 461 17.76 -14.87 -2.49
C ARG A 461 17.33 -15.58 -1.19
N PRO A 462 18.20 -15.79 -0.18
CA PRO A 462 17.78 -16.41 1.07
C PRO A 462 16.66 -15.65 1.78
N PHE A 463 16.72 -14.31 1.78
CA PHE A 463 15.69 -13.47 2.36
C PHE A 463 14.38 -13.49 1.54
N LEU A 464 14.48 -13.42 0.21
CA LEU A 464 13.31 -13.54 -0.66
C LEU A 464 12.61 -14.89 -0.49
N ASP A 465 13.35 -16.00 -0.48
CA ASP A 465 12.77 -17.35 -0.31
C ASP A 465 12.12 -17.52 1.07
N TRP A 466 12.67 -16.89 2.11
CA TRP A 466 12.04 -16.83 3.43
C TRP A 466 10.70 -16.10 3.36
N SER A 467 10.64 -14.93 2.73
CA SER A 467 9.37 -14.17 2.58
C SER A 467 8.34 -14.93 1.75
N ARG A 468 8.78 -15.62 0.68
CA ARG A 468 7.91 -16.49 -0.13
C ARG A 468 7.29 -17.60 0.70
N THR A 469 8.10 -18.26 1.51
CA THR A 469 7.66 -19.40 2.33
C THR A 469 6.72 -18.98 3.46
N LYS A 470 7.06 -17.88 4.14
CA LYS A 470 6.38 -17.47 5.39
C LYS A 470 5.18 -16.57 5.16
N ILE A 471 5.18 -15.80 4.06
CA ILE A 471 4.20 -14.74 3.80
C ILE A 471 3.52 -14.98 2.46
N HIS A 472 4.26 -15.03 1.35
CA HIS A 472 3.64 -14.98 0.02
C HIS A 472 2.82 -16.23 -0.28
N ALA A 473 3.35 -17.42 0.02
CA ALA A 473 2.70 -18.70 -0.23
C ALA A 473 1.37 -18.88 0.54
N GLU A 474 1.14 -18.11 1.60
CA GLU A 474 -0.08 -18.21 2.41
C GLU A 474 -1.27 -17.45 1.82
N GLY A 475 -1.04 -16.53 0.87
CA GLY A 475 -2.10 -15.69 0.31
C GLY A 475 -3.02 -15.13 1.40
N SER A 476 -4.34 -15.26 1.23
CA SER A 476 -5.33 -14.83 2.24
C SER A 476 -5.81 -15.96 3.17
N ARG A 477 -5.01 -17.03 3.35
CA ARG A 477 -5.36 -18.16 4.24
C ARG A 477 -5.63 -17.69 5.66
N TYR A 478 -4.77 -16.82 6.17
CA TYR A 478 -4.88 -16.22 7.50
C TYR A 478 -5.28 -14.75 7.38
N ARG A 479 -6.00 -14.21 8.37
CA ARG A 479 -6.15 -12.75 8.52
C ARG A 479 -4.77 -12.09 8.74
N PRO A 480 -4.54 -10.82 8.37
CA PRO A 480 -3.25 -10.15 8.53
C PRO A 480 -2.70 -10.23 9.96
N ARG A 481 -3.55 -9.97 10.97
CA ARG A 481 -3.19 -10.07 12.40
C ARG A 481 -2.76 -11.47 12.83
N VAL A 482 -3.32 -12.50 12.22
CA VAL A 482 -2.96 -13.90 12.51
C VAL A 482 -1.69 -14.30 11.77
N LEU A 483 -1.52 -13.81 10.53
CA LEU A 483 -0.32 -14.06 9.74
C LEU A 483 0.92 -13.50 10.43
N VAL A 484 0.87 -12.24 10.90
CA VAL A 484 2.02 -11.65 11.62
C VAL A 484 2.38 -12.45 12.86
N GLU A 485 1.40 -12.84 13.67
CA GLU A 485 1.64 -13.62 14.88
C GLU A 485 2.19 -15.02 14.57
N ARG A 486 1.69 -15.67 13.52
CA ARG A 486 2.18 -16.97 13.07
C ARG A 486 3.64 -16.90 12.60
N VAL A 487 4.01 -15.86 11.88
CA VAL A 487 5.37 -15.71 11.33
C VAL A 487 6.33 -15.28 12.43
N THR A 488 5.96 -14.29 13.25
CA THR A 488 6.90 -13.65 14.18
C THR A 488 6.77 -14.13 15.62
N GLY A 489 5.72 -14.88 15.96
CA GLY A 489 5.45 -15.36 17.32
C GLY A 489 4.86 -14.30 18.26
N ALA A 490 4.46 -13.14 17.74
CA ALA A 490 3.92 -12.03 18.53
C ALA A 490 2.90 -11.22 17.71
N PRO A 491 1.89 -10.60 18.36
CA PRO A 491 0.96 -9.71 17.68
C PRO A 491 1.69 -8.51 17.06
N LEU A 492 1.01 -7.77 16.19
CA LEU A 492 1.57 -6.54 15.60
C LEU A 492 1.99 -5.56 16.70
N SER A 493 3.20 -5.01 16.57
CA SER A 493 3.72 -3.96 17.46
C SER A 493 4.57 -2.96 16.68
N GLU A 494 4.60 -1.74 17.18
CA GLU A 494 5.47 -0.64 16.73
C GLU A 494 6.95 -0.83 17.12
N ARG A 495 7.24 -1.66 18.13
CA ARG A 495 8.58 -1.77 18.73
C ARG A 495 9.68 -2.23 17.77
N PRO A 496 9.49 -3.25 16.91
CA PRO A 496 10.52 -3.64 15.95
C PRO A 496 10.88 -2.49 14.98
N PHE A 497 9.88 -1.71 14.56
CA PHE A 497 10.07 -0.55 13.70
C PHE A 497 10.84 0.57 14.41
N LEU A 498 10.44 0.91 15.64
CA LEU A 498 11.18 1.90 16.44
C LEU A 498 12.61 1.45 16.72
N THR A 499 12.83 0.17 17.05
CA THR A 499 14.18 -0.38 17.26
C THR A 499 15.05 -0.28 16.02
N TYR A 500 14.49 -0.60 14.85
CA TYR A 500 15.17 -0.43 13.55
C TYR A 500 15.57 1.02 13.31
N LEU A 501 14.62 1.96 13.46
CA LEU A 501 14.88 3.38 13.25
C LEU A 501 15.92 3.90 14.26
N GLU A 502 15.78 3.59 15.54
CA GLU A 502 16.73 4.03 16.56
C GLU A 502 18.15 3.54 16.27
N GLY A 503 18.33 2.26 15.90
CA GLY A 503 19.63 1.72 15.54
C GLY A 503 20.24 2.43 14.32
N LYS A 504 19.47 2.55 13.23
CA LYS A 504 19.91 3.17 11.97
C LYS A 504 20.24 4.65 12.15
N TYR A 505 19.34 5.42 12.73
CA TYR A 505 19.45 6.87 12.79
C TYR A 505 20.40 7.35 13.89
N THR A 506 20.60 6.57 14.96
CA THR A 506 21.70 6.82 15.93
C THR A 506 23.06 6.75 15.24
N ALA A 507 23.29 5.76 14.38
CA ALA A 507 24.55 5.64 13.64
C ALA A 507 24.76 6.79 12.62
N LEU A 508 23.71 7.14 11.87
CA LEU A 508 23.74 8.19 10.85
C LEU A 508 23.98 9.58 11.44
N TYR A 509 23.19 9.95 12.46
CA TYR A 509 23.20 11.29 13.05
C TYR A 509 24.10 11.41 14.30
N GLY A 510 24.67 10.32 14.80
CA GLY A 510 25.58 10.35 15.95
C GLY A 510 24.89 10.81 17.24
N LEU A 511 23.75 10.19 17.53
CA LEU A 511 22.83 10.54 18.62
C LEU A 511 23.25 9.99 19.99
#